data_AF-A0A661EPE7-F1
#
_entry.id   AF-A0A661EPE7-F1
#
_cell.length_a   1.000
_cell.length_b   1.000
_cell.length_c   1.000
_cell.angle_alpha   90.00
_cell.angle_beta   90.00
_cell.angle_gamma   90.00
#
_symmetry.space_group_name_H-M   'P 1'
#
loop_
_entity.id
_entity.type
_entity.pdbx_description
1 polymer ?
#
loop_
_entity_poly.entity_id
_entity_poly.type
_entity_poly.pdbx_seq_one_letter_code
_entity_poly.pdbx_strand_id
1 'polypeptide(L)' 'MNNPNEQFVAANYIEERQADGVARVNRSIFTDPDLFELEMEKIWEGNWIYLAHESQIPNPNDFMTLFMGRTPII' A
#
# COMPACT_ATOMS: atom_id res chain seq x y z
N MET A 1 10.20 1.93 -18.76
CA MET A 1 10.03 3.32 -19.24
C MET A 1 9.72 4.14 -18.00
N ASN A 2 10.74 4.68 -17.32
CA ASN A 2 10.52 5.44 -16.09
C ASN A 2 10.05 6.84 -16.46
N ASN A 3 8.82 7.18 -16.05
CA ASN A 3 8.28 8.52 -16.24
C ASN A 3 8.93 9.46 -15.22
N PRO A 4 9.62 10.53 -15.64
CA PRO A 4 10.29 11.48 -14.73
C PRO A 4 9.36 12.18 -13.72
N ASN A 5 8.03 12.01 -13.83
CA ASN A 5 7.05 12.57 -12.91
C ASN A 5 6.73 11.69 -11.68
N GLU A 6 7.15 10.43 -11.63
CA GLU A 6 6.86 9.52 -10.50
C GLU A 6 7.58 9.92 -9.21
N GLN A 7 8.73 10.60 -9.32
CA GLN A 7 9.55 10.99 -8.18
C GLN A 7 8.95 12.15 -7.36
N PHE A 8 7.83 12.73 -7.81
CA PHE A 8 7.24 13.96 -7.25
C PHE A 8 5.86 13.80 -6.63
N VAL A 9 5.26 12.61 -6.61
CA VAL A 9 3.88 12.43 -6.11
C VAL A 9 3.84 12.54 -4.58
N ALA A 10 4.62 11.72 -3.86
CA ALA A 10 4.59 11.70 -2.39
C ALA A 10 4.97 13.05 -1.74
N ALA A 11 5.88 13.81 -2.36
CA ALA A 11 6.31 15.12 -1.86
C ALA A 11 5.17 16.16 -1.84
N ASN A 12 4.13 15.99 -2.65
CA ASN A 12 2.97 16.89 -2.67
C ASN A 12 2.03 16.69 -1.48
N TYR A 13 2.14 15.55 -0.77
CA TYR A 13 1.24 15.21 0.32
C TYR A 13 1.86 15.39 1.70
N ILE A 14 3.15 15.72 1.81
CA ILE A 14 3.86 15.81 3.09
C ILE A 14 4.38 17.24 3.28
N GLU A 15 4.04 17.84 4.43
CA GLU A 15 4.60 19.10 4.90
C GLU A 15 5.48 18.79 6.11
N GLU A 16 6.79 18.73 5.89
CA GLU A 16 7.77 18.55 6.95
C GLU A 16 8.70 19.77 7.03
N ARG A 17 8.61 20.52 8.13
CA ARG A 17 9.54 21.60 8.49
C ARG A 17 10.12 21.33 9.87
N GLN A 18 11.29 20.69 9.89
CA GLN A 18 11.97 20.29 11.12
C GLN A 18 12.27 21.47 12.06
N ALA A 19 12.69 22.61 11.52
CA ALA A 19 13.03 23.80 12.33
C ALA A 19 11.82 24.35 13.13
N ASP A 20 10.61 24.18 12.59
CA ASP A 20 9.36 24.65 13.19
C ASP A 20 8.65 23.54 14.00
N GLY A 21 9.20 22.32 14.04
CA GLY A 21 8.56 21.16 14.63
C GLY A 21 7.27 20.72 13.91
N VAL A 22 7.13 21.04 12.63
CA VAL A 22 5.92 20.73 11.84
C VAL A 22 6.12 19.45 11.03
N ALA A 23 5.23 18.48 11.23
CA ALA A 23 5.08 17.30 10.40
C ALA A 23 3.57 17.05 10.14
N ARG A 24 3.13 17.23 8.90
CA ARG A 24 1.72 17.11 8.50
C ARG A 24 1.60 16.35 7.19
N VAL A 25 0.44 15.72 7.01
CA VAL A 25 0.10 15.00 5.79
C VAL A 25 -1.22 15.52 5.25
N ASN A 26 -1.28 15.75 3.95
CA ASN A 26 -2.48 16.20 3.25
C ASN A 26 -3.54 15.08 3.30
N ARG A 27 -4.78 15.42 3.66
CA ARG A 27 -5.86 14.44 3.82
C ARG A 27 -6.27 13.75 2.52
N SER A 28 -5.91 14.32 1.36
CA SER A 28 -6.18 13.72 0.06
C SER A 28 -5.52 12.35 -0.13
N ILE A 29 -4.51 11.97 0.68
CA ILE A 29 -3.91 10.63 0.62
C ILE A 29 -4.93 9.49 0.75
N PHE A 30 -6.09 9.74 1.38
CA PHE A 30 -7.13 8.75 1.58
C PHE A 30 -8.13 8.66 0.42
N THR A 31 -8.07 9.58 -0.55
CA THR A 31 -9.10 9.74 -1.58
C THR A 31 -8.55 9.94 -2.99
N ASP A 32 -7.25 10.21 -3.13
CA ASP A 32 -6.62 10.45 -4.42
C ASP A 32 -6.48 9.13 -5.20
N PRO A 33 -7.16 8.99 -6.36
CA PRO A 33 -7.14 7.75 -7.13
C PRO A 33 -5.77 7.47 -7.75
N ASP A 34 -5.01 8.49 -8.14
CA ASP A 34 -3.70 8.30 -8.79
C ASP A 34 -2.67 7.81 -7.77
N LEU A 35 -2.75 8.34 -6.53
CA LEU A 35 -1.93 7.83 -5.43
C LEU A 35 -2.30 6.37 -5.09
N PHE A 36 -3.58 6.03 -5.08
CA PHE A 36 -4.03 4.66 -4.81
C PHE A 36 -3.49 3.65 -5.84
N GLU A 37 -3.50 3.99 -7.13
CA GLU A 37 -2.89 3.13 -8.17
C GLU A 37 -1.38 2.94 -7.93
N LEU A 38 -0.68 4.00 -7.54
CA LEU A 38 0.74 3.94 -7.24
C LEU A 38 1.02 3.07 -6.01
N GLU A 39 0.18 3.15 -4.97
CA GLU A 39 0.28 2.28 -3.80
C GLU A 39 0.09 0.80 -4.18
N MET A 40 -0.89 0.48 -5.03
CA MET A 40 -1.09 -0.88 -5.53
C MET A 40 0.18 -1.44 -6.17
N GLU A 41 0.78 -0.70 -7.10
CA GLU A 41 1.98 -1.12 -7.83
C GLU A 41 3.21 -1.22 -6.91
N LYS A 42 3.45 -0.23 -6.05
CA LYS A 42 4.73 -0.11 -5.32
C LYS A 42 4.71 -0.74 -3.94
N ILE A 43 3.55 -0.78 -3.29
CA ILE A 43 3.40 -1.31 -1.92
C ILE A 43 2.79 -2.70 -1.98
N TRP A 44 1.61 -2.86 -2.57
CA TRP A 44 0.86 -4.12 -2.45
C TRP A 44 1.42 -5.25 -3.32
N GLU A 45 1.96 -4.95 -4.51
CA GLU A 45 2.50 -5.97 -5.41
C GLU A 45 3.97 -6.36 -5.12
N GLY A 46 4.67 -5.59 -4.27
CA GLY A 46 6.10 -5.75 -4.01
C GLY A 46 6.50 -6.16 -2.59
N ASN A 47 5.56 -6.28 -1.66
CA ASN A 47 5.84 -6.50 -0.23
C ASN A 47 5.17 -7.75 0.35
N TRP A 48 5.62 -8.16 1.53
CA TRP A 48 4.98 -9.24 2.29
C TRP A 48 3.66 -8.76 2.89
N ILE A 49 2.57 -9.45 2.56
CA ILE A 49 1.23 -9.18 3.07
C ILE A 49 0.83 -10.32 4.00
N TYR A 50 0.37 -9.97 5.19
CA TYR A 50 -0.22 -10.95 6.10
C TYR A 50 -1.47 -11.54 5.47
N LEU A 51 -1.56 -12.87 5.45
CA LEU A 51 -2.70 -13.59 4.89
C LEU A 51 -3.52 -14.26 5.99
N ALA A 52 -2.90 -15.16 6.75
CA ALA A 52 -3.58 -15.96 7.74
C ALA A 52 -2.62 -16.49 8.80
N HIS A 53 -3.20 -16.94 9.90
CA HIS A 53 -2.54 -17.73 10.94
C HIS A 53 -2.77 -19.23 10.69
N GLU A 54 -1.84 -20.08 11.13
CA GLU A 54 -1.91 -21.54 10.94
C GLU A 54 -3.21 -22.16 11.48
N SER A 55 -3.76 -21.62 12.57
CA SER A 55 -4.99 -22.12 13.18
C SER A 55 -6.25 -21.88 12.32
N GLN A 56 -6.15 -21.05 11.29
CA GLN A 56 -7.25 -20.82 10.34
C GLN A 56 -7.33 -21.94 9.28
N ILE A 57 -6.26 -22.74 9.12
CA ILE A 57 -6.16 -23.90 8.20
C ILE A 57 -5.53 -25.11 8.93
N PRO A 58 -6.15 -25.62 10.01
CA PRO A 58 -5.49 -26.55 10.92
C PRO A 58 -5.36 -27.97 10.36
N ASN A 59 -6.16 -28.37 9.37
CA ASN A 59 -6.18 -29.74 8.86
C ASN A 59 -5.60 -29.86 7.44
N PRO A 60 -5.11 -31.06 7.06
CA PRO A 60 -4.72 -31.32 5.68
C PRO A 60 -5.88 -31.07 4.71
N ASN A 61 -5.58 -30.34 3.64
CA ASN A 61 -6.52 -29.90 2.58
C ASN A 61 -7.48 -28.77 2.96
N ASP A 62 -7.31 -28.13 4.12
CA ASP A 62 -7.97 -26.85 4.38
C ASP A 62 -7.33 -25.76 3.51
N PHE A 63 -8.15 -25.00 2.79
CA PHE A 63 -7.72 -23.85 1.99
C PHE A 63 -8.67 -22.68 2.21
N MET A 64 -8.18 -21.47 1.97
CA MET A 64 -8.99 -20.27 2.11
C MET A 64 -8.70 -19.28 1.00
N THR A 65 -9.74 -18.70 0.42
CA THR A 65 -9.56 -17.67 -0.60
C THR A 65 -9.41 -16.31 0.05
N LEU A 66 -8.37 -15.57 -0.33
CA LEU A 66 -8.09 -14.22 0.17
C LEU A 66 -7.79 -13.27 -0.99
N PHE A 67 -7.53 -12.01 -0.66
CA PHE A 67 -7.10 -11.00 -1.62
C PHE A 67 -5.72 -10.48 -1.23
N MET A 68 -4.82 -10.44 -2.21
CA MET A 68 -3.53 -9.77 -2.13
C MET A 68 -3.59 -8.54 -3.05
N GLY A 69 -3.81 -7.36 -2.45
CA GLY A 69 -4.18 -6.17 -3.20
C GLY A 69 -5.49 -6.42 -3.97
N ARG A 70 -5.44 -6.43 -5.31
CA ARG A 70 -6.58 -6.72 -6.20
C ARG A 70 -6.65 -8.17 -6.66
N THR A 71 -5.63 -8.96 -6.35
CA THR A 71 -5.48 -10.32 -6.87
C THR A 71 -6.13 -11.32 -5.90
N PRO A 72 -7.17 -12.06 -6.31
CA PRO A 72 -7.69 -13.16 -5.52
C PRO A 72 -6.68 -14.31 -5.51
N ILE A 73 -6.50 -14.94 -4.35
CA ILE A 73 -5.60 -16.06 -4.13
C ILE A 73 -6.31 -17.20 -3.39
N ILE A 74 -5.73 -18.40 -3.42
CA ILE A 74 -6.18 -19.64 -2.73
C ILE A 74 -5.10 -20.05 -1.73
#